data_AF-A0A0Q9KID9-F1
#
_entry.id   AF-A0A0Q9KID9-F1
#
_cell.length_a   1.000
_cell.length_b   1.000
_cell.length_c   1.000
_cell.angle_alpha   90.00
_cell.angle_beta   90.00
_cell.angle_gamma   90.00
#
_symmetry.space_group_name_H-M   'P 1'
#
loop_
_entity.id
_entity.type
_entity.pdbx_description
1 polymer ?
#
loop_
_entity_poly.entity_id
_entity_poly.type
_entity_poly.pdbx_seq_one_letter_code
_entity_poly.pdbx_strand_id
1 'polypeptide(L)'
;MSRNISGCPLPKPITLTARLAPFVGKIVTVVTPGLIRTTGVLSNNSASGFTVGALRVPFATSFYILLPLRGRPLLPFNVNARAEDLGEIGGQLVQVGRNFVELIQSRGIVSTLFPLNLFTEVQCEPIGDE
;
A
#
# COMPACT_ATOMS: atom_id res chain seq x y z
N MET A 1 -0.40 20.26 -3.94
CA MET A 1 -0.84 19.61 -2.69
C MET A 1 -1.75 18.47 -3.08
N SER A 2 -1.32 17.23 -2.85
CA SER A 2 -2.01 16.02 -3.30
C SER A 2 -3.34 15.86 -2.55
N ARG A 3 -4.47 15.98 -3.28
CA ARG A 3 -5.84 15.81 -2.77
C ARG A 3 -6.28 14.35 -2.71
N ASN A 4 -5.31 13.43 -2.61
CA ASN A 4 -5.52 12.01 -2.87
C ASN A 4 -5.61 11.19 -1.58
N ILE A 5 -5.60 11.86 -0.43
CA ILE A 5 -5.79 11.28 0.89
C ILE A 5 -6.69 12.19 1.74
N SER A 6 -7.73 11.63 2.35
CA SER A 6 -8.71 12.37 3.16
C SER A 6 -9.09 11.58 4.42
N GLY A 7 -9.37 12.29 5.52
CA GLY A 7 -9.80 11.69 6.80
C GLY A 7 -8.75 10.85 7.55
N CYS A 8 -7.59 10.60 6.94
CA CYS A 8 -6.52 9.80 7.54
C CYS A 8 -5.71 10.56 8.59
N PRO A 9 -5.15 9.87 9.61
CA PRO A 9 -4.26 10.49 10.58
C PRO A 9 -2.99 11.02 9.93
N LEU A 10 -2.30 11.92 10.64
CA LEU A 10 -1.07 12.54 10.15
C LEU A 10 -0.03 11.48 9.73
N PRO A 11 0.61 11.64 8.56
CA PRO A 11 1.58 10.67 8.05
C PRO A 11 2.84 10.64 8.92
N LYS A 12 3.34 9.43 9.19
CA LYS A 12 4.66 9.23 9.77
C LYS A 12 5.75 9.67 8.78
N PRO A 13 6.94 10.11 9.25
CA PRO A 13 8.04 10.56 8.39
C PRO A 13 8.79 9.41 7.70
N ILE A 14 8.07 8.41 7.17
CA ILE A 14 8.60 7.24 6.46
C ILE A 14 8.05 7.20 5.04
N THR A 15 8.91 6.88 4.06
CA THR A 15 8.50 6.71 2.66
C THR A 15 8.20 5.25 2.34
N LEU A 16 7.52 5.00 1.22
CA LEU A 16 7.26 3.65 0.71
C LEU A 16 8.57 2.89 0.46
N THR A 17 9.57 3.53 -0.16
CA THR A 17 10.92 2.97 -0.33
C THR A 17 11.52 2.53 1.00
N ALA A 18 11.48 3.38 2.02
CA ALA A 18 12.00 3.04 3.35
C ALA A 18 11.19 1.91 4.00
N ARG A 19 9.87 1.91 3.83
CA ARG A 19 8.98 0.84 4.32
C ARG A 19 9.25 -0.52 3.65
N LEU A 20 9.67 -0.50 2.39
CA LEU A 20 10.00 -1.69 1.59
C LEU A 20 11.40 -2.24 1.85
N ALA A 21 12.33 -1.42 2.37
CA ALA A 21 13.73 -1.83 2.59
C ALA A 21 13.88 -3.15 3.38
N PRO A 22 13.10 -3.43 4.45
CA PRO A 22 13.19 -4.71 5.18
C PRO A 22 12.70 -5.94 4.42
N PHE A 23 12.13 -5.78 3.22
CA PHE A 23 11.69 -6.87 2.34
C PHE A 23 12.56 -7.06 1.11
N VAL A 24 13.61 -6.27 0.92
CA VAL A 24 14.59 -6.54 -0.14
C VAL A 24 15.16 -7.94 0.08
N GLY A 25 15.16 -8.76 -0.97
CA GLY A 25 15.54 -10.17 -0.91
C GLY A 25 14.44 -11.13 -0.44
N LYS A 26 13.24 -10.64 -0.09
CA LYS A 26 12.10 -11.47 0.34
C LYS A 26 11.04 -11.57 -0.76
N ILE A 27 10.23 -12.63 -0.68
CA ILE A 27 9.09 -12.83 -1.56
C ILE A 27 7.96 -11.87 -1.14
N VAL A 28 7.46 -11.11 -2.11
CA VAL A 28 6.26 -10.26 -1.98
C VAL A 28 5.36 -10.48 -3.19
N THR A 29 4.12 -10.03 -3.13
CA THR A 29 3.22 -9.98 -4.29
C THR A 29 2.88 -8.54 -4.61
N VAL A 30 3.04 -8.14 -5.87
CA VAL A 30 2.52 -6.86 -6.37
C VAL A 30 1.30 -7.10 -7.25
N VAL A 31 0.33 -6.21 -7.16
CA VAL A 31 -0.85 -6.20 -8.04
C VAL A 31 -0.81 -4.94 -8.88
N THR A 32 -0.91 -5.11 -10.20
CA THR A 32 -0.82 -4.06 -11.23
C THR A 32 -2.09 -4.04 -12.10
N PRO A 33 -2.31 -3.01 -12.95
CA PRO A 33 -3.55 -2.84 -13.72
C PRO A 33 -4.00 -4.11 -14.44
N GLY A 34 -5.31 -4.32 -14.50
CA GLY A 34 -5.89 -5.59 -14.95
C GLY A 34 -5.85 -6.70 -13.90
N LEU A 35 -5.66 -6.34 -12.62
CA LEU A 35 -5.59 -7.25 -11.46
C LEU A 35 -4.51 -8.33 -11.60
N ILE A 36 -3.43 -8.02 -12.34
CA ILE A 36 -2.33 -8.94 -12.56
C ILE A 36 -1.52 -9.07 -11.27
N ARG A 37 -1.44 -10.29 -10.73
CA ARG A 37 -0.69 -10.60 -9.51
C ARG A 37 0.67 -11.18 -9.86
N THR A 38 1.74 -10.47 -9.52
CA THR A 38 3.11 -10.94 -9.69
C THR A 38 3.74 -11.21 -8.33
N THR A 39 4.11 -12.46 -8.06
CA THR A 39 4.80 -12.87 -6.84
C THR A 39 6.26 -13.15 -7.14
N GLY A 40 7.18 -12.60 -6.36
CA GLY A 40 8.60 -12.79 -6.57
C GLY A 40 9.47 -12.10 -5.54
N VAL A 41 10.78 -12.24 -5.69
CA VAL A 41 11.76 -11.58 -4.82
C VAL A 41 11.76 -10.07 -5.10
N LEU A 42 11.65 -9.28 -4.03
CA LEU A 42 11.77 -7.82 -4.12
C LEU A 42 13.25 -7.41 -4.23
N SER A 43 13.57 -6.59 -5.23
CA SER A 43 14.92 -6.07 -5.48
C SER A 43 14.86 -4.65 -6.05
N ASN A 44 16.02 -4.02 -6.27
CA ASN A 44 16.16 -2.70 -6.89
C ASN A 44 15.26 -1.60 -6.31
N ASN A 45 15.03 -1.62 -4.99
CA ASN A 45 14.19 -0.65 -4.29
C ASN A 45 14.88 0.72 -4.25
N SER A 46 14.33 1.66 -4.99
CA SER A 46 14.92 2.99 -5.23
C SER A 46 13.88 4.10 -5.08
N ALA A 47 14.27 5.34 -5.35
CA ALA A 47 13.36 6.48 -5.32
C ALA A 47 12.32 6.47 -6.46
N SER A 48 12.59 5.78 -7.58
CA SER A 48 11.72 5.77 -8.77
C SER A 48 10.84 4.52 -8.88
N GLY A 49 11.13 3.48 -8.09
CA GLY A 49 10.39 2.22 -8.12
C GLY A 49 11.20 1.06 -7.56
N PHE A 50 10.71 -0.15 -7.83
CA PHE A 50 11.29 -1.42 -7.36
C PHE A 50 11.07 -2.53 -8.39
N THR A 51 11.62 -3.71 -8.13
CA THR A 51 11.45 -4.91 -8.96
C THR A 51 10.88 -6.05 -8.11
N VAL A 52 9.96 -6.84 -8.68
CA VAL A 52 9.42 -8.09 -8.10
C VAL A 52 9.57 -9.20 -9.13
N GLY A 53 10.47 -10.14 -8.87
CA GLY A 53 10.84 -11.15 -9.89
C GLY A 53 11.42 -10.47 -11.14
N ALA A 54 10.78 -10.67 -12.29
CA ALA A 54 11.17 -9.99 -13.55
C ALA A 54 10.44 -8.66 -13.79
N LEU A 55 9.42 -8.34 -12.97
CA LEU A 55 8.58 -7.16 -13.17
C LEU A 55 9.20 -5.92 -12.52
N ARG A 56 9.45 -4.88 -13.31
CA ARG A 56 9.81 -3.55 -12.81
C ARG A 56 8.56 -2.73 -12.58
N VAL A 57 8.42 -2.15 -11.39
CA VAL A 57 7.27 -1.36 -10.96
C VAL A 57 7.72 0.07 -10.66
N PRO A 58 7.48 1.02 -11.58
CA PRO A 58 7.66 2.44 -11.31
C PRO A 58 6.68 2.92 -10.23
N PHE A 59 7.06 3.86 -9.37
CA PHE A 59 6.10 4.43 -8.40
C PHE A 59 5.04 5.33 -9.05
N ALA A 60 5.31 5.83 -10.27
CA ALA A 60 4.37 6.57 -11.09
C ALA A 60 3.48 5.62 -11.91
N THR A 61 2.90 4.62 -11.26
CA THR A 61 1.87 3.74 -11.84
C THR A 61 0.86 3.34 -10.77
N SER A 62 -0.27 2.80 -11.19
CA SER A 62 -1.26 2.19 -10.31
C SER A 62 -0.78 0.81 -9.86
N PHE A 63 -0.62 0.58 -8.56
CA PHE A 63 -0.26 -0.72 -7.99
C PHE A 63 -0.59 -0.79 -6.50
N TYR A 64 -0.58 -2.00 -5.93
CA TYR A 64 -0.43 -2.19 -4.49
C TYR A 64 0.39 -3.45 -4.18
N ILE A 65 0.96 -3.52 -2.98
CA ILE A 65 1.89 -4.59 -2.59
C ILE A 65 1.29 -5.36 -1.42
N LEU A 66 1.18 -6.68 -1.56
CA LEU A 66 0.83 -7.60 -0.50
C LEU A 66 2.11 -8.10 0.16
N LEU A 67 2.23 -7.86 1.46
CA LEU A 67 3.34 -8.29 2.29
C LEU A 67 3.00 -9.60 3.02
N PRO A 68 3.95 -10.55 3.12
CA PRO A 68 3.75 -11.81 3.83
C PRO A 68 3.89 -11.62 5.35
N LEU A 69 3.06 -10.77 5.94
CA LEU A 69 3.12 -10.43 7.36
C LEU A 69 1.84 -10.81 8.08
N ARG A 70 2.01 -11.24 9.34
CA ARG A 70 0.92 -11.51 10.28
C ARG A 70 1.06 -10.60 11.50
N GLY A 71 -0.05 -10.29 12.15
CA GLY A 71 -0.08 -9.58 13.44
C GLY A 71 0.44 -8.14 13.36
N ARG A 72 -0.31 -7.24 12.72
CA ARG A 72 0.00 -5.81 12.70
C ARG A 72 -0.89 -5.05 13.69
N PRO A 73 -0.34 -4.07 14.44
CA PRO A 73 -1.18 -3.16 15.21
C PRO A 73 -2.07 -2.36 14.26
N LEU A 74 -3.35 -2.28 14.60
CA LEU A 74 -4.36 -1.58 13.81
C LEU A 74 -4.69 -0.26 14.49
N LEU A 75 -4.87 0.77 13.68
CA LEU A 75 -5.46 2.03 14.10
C LEU A 75 -6.98 1.93 13.96
N PRO A 76 -7.74 2.70 14.77
CA PRO A 76 -9.21 2.68 14.76
C PRO A 76 -9.75 3.47 13.56
N PHE A 77 -9.33 3.11 12.35
CA PHE A 77 -9.78 3.73 11.10
C PHE A 77 -10.04 2.65 10.06
N ASN A 78 -11.22 2.72 9.45
CA ASN A 78 -11.49 2.06 8.18
C ASN A 78 -10.78 2.83 7.08
N VAL A 79 -10.27 2.10 6.09
CA VAL A 79 -9.60 2.64 4.91
C VAL A 79 -10.35 2.15 3.69
N ASN A 80 -10.71 3.09 2.83
CA ASN A 80 -11.11 2.82 1.48
C ASN A 80 -10.07 3.39 0.52
N ALA A 81 -9.41 2.51 -0.25
CA ALA A 81 -8.31 2.88 -1.13
C ALA A 81 -8.64 2.47 -2.57
N ARG A 82 -8.68 3.44 -3.47
CA ARG A 82 -9.03 3.28 -4.88
C ARG A 82 -7.83 3.57 -5.76
N ALA A 83 -7.66 2.75 -6.78
CA ALA A 83 -6.60 2.90 -7.77
C ALA A 83 -7.15 2.72 -9.18
N GLU A 84 -6.70 3.55 -10.12
CA GLU A 84 -7.07 3.45 -11.54
C GLU A 84 -6.75 2.04 -12.07
N ASP A 85 -7.67 1.43 -12.82
CA ASP A 85 -7.57 0.07 -13.38
C ASP A 85 -7.33 -1.08 -12.39
N LEU A 86 -7.45 -0.81 -11.08
CA LEU A 86 -7.35 -1.80 -9.99
C LEU A 86 -8.62 -1.87 -9.15
N GLY A 87 -9.48 -0.86 -9.24
CA GLY A 87 -10.70 -0.78 -8.47
C GLY A 87 -10.45 -0.33 -7.04
N GLU A 88 -11.24 -0.86 -6.12
CA GLU A 88 -11.31 -0.40 -4.74
C GLU A 88 -10.94 -1.53 -3.77
N ILE A 89 -10.11 -1.20 -2.77
CA ILE A 89 -9.76 -2.09 -1.67
C ILE A 89 -10.14 -1.45 -0.34
N GLY A 90 -10.88 -2.22 0.47
CA GLY A 90 -11.28 -1.85 1.82
C GLY A 90 -10.49 -2.62 2.88
N GLY A 91 -10.24 -1.97 4.01
CA GLY A 91 -9.58 -2.62 5.15
C GLY A 91 -9.46 -1.72 6.36
N GLN A 92 -8.69 -2.19 7.34
CA GLN A 92 -8.40 -1.45 8.56
C GLN A 92 -6.99 -0.88 8.51
N LEU A 93 -6.83 0.37 8.93
CA LEU A 93 -5.59 1.11 8.84
C LEU A 93 -4.52 0.52 9.77
N VAL A 94 -3.30 0.34 9.26
CA VAL A 94 -2.11 0.02 10.06
C VAL A 94 -1.31 1.29 10.32
N GLN A 95 -1.03 2.05 9.25
CA GLN A 95 -0.33 3.33 9.34
C GLN A 95 -0.42 4.13 8.04
N VAL A 96 -0.15 5.42 8.15
CA VAL A 96 0.02 6.34 7.03
C VAL A 96 1.49 6.75 6.98
N GLY A 97 2.12 6.61 5.82
CA GLY A 97 3.45 7.16 5.53
C GLY A 97 3.38 8.38 4.63
N ARG A 98 4.52 8.94 4.25
CA ARG A 98 4.59 10.16 3.42
C ARG A 98 3.94 10.00 2.04
N ASN A 99 4.04 8.81 1.46
CA ASN A 99 3.59 8.52 0.10
C ASN A 99 2.98 7.11 -0.02
N PHE A 100 2.45 6.57 1.09
CA PHE A 100 1.72 5.31 1.10
C PHE A 100 0.79 5.21 2.31
N VAL A 101 -0.18 4.31 2.23
CA VAL A 101 -0.98 3.81 3.34
C VAL A 101 -0.76 2.31 3.47
N GLU A 102 -0.62 1.82 4.71
CA GLU A 102 -0.63 0.39 5.00
C GLU A 102 -1.96 0.03 5.65
N LEU A 103 -2.63 -0.99 5.12
CA LEU A 103 -3.91 -1.51 5.63
C LEU A 103 -3.89 -3.03 5.69
N ILE A 104 -4.75 -3.60 6.54
CA ILE A 104 -5.12 -5.02 6.47
C ILE A 104 -6.45 -5.13 5.75
N GLN A 105 -6.50 -5.87 4.64
CA GLN A 105 -7.72 -6.00 3.85
C GLN A 105 -8.83 -6.73 4.63
N SER A 106 -10.08 -6.31 4.48
CA SER A 106 -11.21 -6.97 5.18
C SER A 106 -11.43 -8.41 4.72
N ARG A 107 -11.03 -8.75 3.48
CA ARG A 107 -11.23 -10.07 2.86
C ARG A 107 -9.99 -10.97 2.92
N GLY A 108 -8.96 -10.57 3.65
CA GLY A 108 -7.74 -11.36 3.83
C GLY A 108 -6.81 -10.67 4.81
N ILE A 109 -6.33 -11.39 5.82
CA ILE A 109 -5.43 -10.87 6.86
C ILE A 109 -4.02 -10.65 6.25
N VAL A 110 -3.94 -9.75 5.27
CA VAL A 110 -2.79 -9.51 4.42
C VAL A 110 -2.47 -8.01 4.50
N SER A 111 -1.28 -7.71 5.01
CA SER A 111 -0.73 -6.37 5.03
C SER A 111 -0.53 -5.88 3.60
N THR A 112 -1.23 -4.80 3.27
CA THR A 112 -1.22 -4.20 1.95
C THR A 112 -0.61 -2.82 2.03
N LEU A 113 0.46 -2.58 1.28
CA LEU A 113 0.98 -1.24 1.04
C LEU A 113 0.33 -0.67 -0.21
N PHE A 114 -0.34 0.44 -0.04
CA PHE A 114 -1.02 1.18 -1.09
C PHE A 114 -0.29 2.51 -1.32
N PRO A 115 0.28 2.77 -2.51
CA PRO A 115 0.98 4.02 -2.78
C PRO A 115 0.00 5.20 -2.79
N LEU A 116 0.50 6.38 -2.41
CA LEU A 116 -0.20 7.66 -2.59
C LEU A 116 0.47 8.40 -3.75
N ASN A 117 -0.10 8.28 -4.94
CA ASN A 117 0.39 8.92 -6.16
C ASN A 117 -0.79 9.49 -6.99
N LEU A 118 -0.50 9.94 -8.22
CA LEU A 118 -1.48 10.59 -9.11
C LEU A 118 -2.63 9.69 -9.56
N PHE A 119 -2.51 8.36 -9.40
CA PHE A 119 -3.46 7.35 -9.87
C PHE A 119 -4.30 6.74 -8.75
N THR A 120 -4.14 7.24 -7.53
CA THR A 120 -4.72 6.65 -6.31
C THR A 120 -5.49 7.68 -5.52
N GLU A 121 -6.54 7.24 -4.84
CA GLU A 121 -7.32 8.01 -3.88
C GLU A 121 -7.53 7.16 -2.61
N VAL A 122 -7.38 7.77 -1.44
CA VAL A 122 -7.57 7.09 -0.16
C VAL A 122 -8.45 7.91 0.77
N GLN A 123 -9.43 7.27 1.36
CA GLN A 123 -10.29 7.83 2.39
C GLN A 123 -10.15 7.01 3.66
N CYS A 124 -9.98 7.67 4.81
CA CYS A 124 -10.06 7.02 6.11
C CYS A 124 -11.26 7.53 6.89
N GLU A 125 -11.91 6.63 7.61
CA GLU A 125 -13.05 6.93 8.49
C GLU A 125 -12.76 6.36 9.87
N PRO A 126 -12.83 7.16 10.95
CA PRO A 126 -12.71 6.65 12.30
C PRO A 126 -13.73 5.53 12.54
N ILE A 127 -13.29 4.44 13.14
CA ILE A 127 -14.19 3.44 13.68
C ILE A 127 -14.72 4.07 14.97
N GLY A 128 -15.99 4.48 14.96
CA GLY A 128 -16.62 5.07 16.13
C GLY A 128 -16.58 4.08 17.30
N ASP A 129 -16.34 4.60 18.50
CA ASP A 129 -16.65 3.91 19.74
C ASP A 129 -18.18 3.98 19.92
N GLU A 130 -18.91 2.93 19.54
CA GLU A 130 -20.26 2.72 20.08
C GLU A 130 -20.18 2.27 21.55
#